data_AF-A0A961H7U4-F1
#
_entry.id   AF-A0A961H7U4-F1
#
_cell.length_a   1.000
_cell.length_b   1.000
_cell.length_c   1.000
_cell.angle_alpha   90.00
_cell.angle_beta   90.00
_cell.angle_gamma   90.00
#
_symmetry.space_group_name_H-M   'P 1'
#
loop_
_entity.id
_entity.type
_entity.pdbx_description
1 polymer ?
#
loop_
_entity_poly.entity_id
_entity_poly.type
_entity_poly.pdbx_seq_one_letter_code
_entity_poly.pdbx_strand_id
1 'polypeptide(L)'
;SNATSNATSNAGTGSDSRRHRAEVAESYADYDNLEAQIRTLAGEINAAHARLAIKVADLTSHQRYNAGGDWRSVIHWLVVNCGMTRSTAQQVAHVAEAVSEQAMPTVMERASQGAVSLGMAAMAARVACPENDEALASIVTTATTPQAARAFRWYRKVRPEAEESAEKGANESAAESAAGNDGDGSADGGTGSGAGPDGEPDDSGTSTGDDDAPGQTSGSANGADGNTTAVPNPPVGPGGGHTDEIDVTDDDETYWRTWHDEHGFWRVNGRAPLELGALLDEAFEAARRSAQRNERFDDEPERAAAAN
;
A
#
# COMPACT_ATOMS: atom_id res chain seq x y z
N SER A 1 33.05 54.22 -58.70
CA SER A 1 32.73 54.35 -57.27
C SER A 1 31.53 53.47 -56.95
N ASN A 2 31.57 52.78 -55.80
CA ASN A 2 30.55 51.86 -55.21
C ASN A 2 30.89 50.36 -55.28
N ALA A 3 31.73 49.90 -54.35
CA ALA A 3 31.84 48.48 -54.01
C ALA A 3 32.30 48.22 -52.56
N THR A 4 31.98 49.08 -51.58
CA THR A 4 32.55 48.96 -50.22
C THR A 4 31.55 49.10 -49.06
N SER A 5 30.25 48.92 -49.28
CA SER A 5 29.25 49.34 -48.26
C SER A 5 28.35 48.25 -47.69
N ASN A 6 28.62 46.95 -47.89
CA ASN A 6 27.67 45.89 -47.46
C ASN A 6 28.22 44.81 -46.52
N ALA A 7 29.40 44.99 -45.92
CA ALA A 7 30.00 43.96 -45.05
C ALA A 7 29.65 44.09 -43.55
N THR A 8 29.05 45.19 -43.11
CA THR A 8 28.99 45.54 -41.67
C THR A 8 27.65 45.22 -40.98
N SER A 9 26.59 44.88 -41.72
CA SER A 9 25.25 44.66 -41.14
C SER A 9 24.96 43.22 -40.72
N ASN A 10 25.77 42.24 -41.14
CA ASN A 10 25.50 40.81 -40.88
C ASN A 10 26.27 40.22 -39.67
N ALA A 11 27.14 41.02 -39.02
CA ALA A 11 27.94 40.58 -37.88
C ALA A 11 27.19 40.69 -36.53
N GLY A 12 26.25 41.63 -36.39
CA GLY A 12 25.51 41.87 -35.15
C GLY A 12 24.42 40.82 -34.87
N THR A 13 23.66 40.42 -35.90
CA THR A 13 22.55 39.45 -35.80
C THR A 13 23.00 38.03 -35.42
N GLY A 14 24.18 37.61 -35.92
CA GLY A 14 24.79 36.32 -35.57
C GLY A 14 25.47 36.29 -34.19
N SER A 15 25.77 37.46 -33.61
CA SER A 15 26.30 37.57 -32.24
C SER A 15 25.17 37.43 -31.22
N ASP A 16 24.06 38.15 -31.42
CA ASP A 16 22.89 38.06 -30.53
C ASP A 16 22.22 36.68 -30.58
N SER A 17 22.15 36.05 -31.76
CA SER A 17 21.61 34.69 -31.90
C SER A 17 22.48 33.63 -31.21
N ARG A 18 23.82 33.81 -31.19
CA ARG A 18 24.74 32.91 -30.48
C ARG A 18 24.66 33.10 -28.98
N ARG A 19 24.56 34.35 -28.53
CA ARG A 19 24.39 34.70 -27.13
C ARG A 19 23.08 34.16 -26.57
N HIS A 20 21.96 34.39 -27.26
CA HIS A 20 20.66 33.85 -26.86
C HIS A 20 20.67 32.31 -26.81
N ARG A 21 21.30 31.63 -27.78
CA ARG A 21 21.45 30.17 -27.75
C ARG A 21 22.30 29.68 -26.57
N ALA A 22 23.36 30.40 -26.22
CA ALA A 22 24.21 30.06 -25.07
C ALA A 22 23.45 30.24 -23.75
N GLU A 23 22.71 31.35 -23.60
CA GLU A 23 21.86 31.60 -22.44
C GLU A 23 20.75 30.54 -22.29
N VAL A 24 20.14 30.11 -23.40
CA VAL A 24 19.15 29.02 -23.39
C VAL A 24 19.81 27.68 -23.01
N ALA A 25 21.00 27.38 -23.53
CA ALA A 25 21.71 26.14 -23.20
C ALA A 25 22.17 26.09 -21.73
N GLU A 26 22.61 27.21 -21.16
CA GLU A 26 22.95 27.35 -19.74
C GLU A 26 21.71 27.14 -18.86
N SER A 27 20.57 27.72 -19.25
CA SER A 27 19.30 27.50 -18.55
C SER A 27 18.89 26.02 -18.54
N TYR A 28 18.98 25.31 -19.67
CA TYR A 28 18.70 23.87 -19.70
C TYR A 28 19.67 23.06 -18.82
N ALA A 29 20.96 23.43 -18.81
CA ALA A 29 21.94 22.77 -17.95
C ALA A 29 21.64 22.98 -16.45
N ASP A 30 21.18 24.16 -16.05
CA ASP A 30 20.75 24.44 -14.69
C ASP A 30 19.52 23.62 -14.28
N TYR A 31 18.53 23.49 -15.19
CA TYR A 31 17.37 22.63 -14.97
C TYR A 31 17.76 21.16 -14.84
N ASP A 32 18.58 20.62 -15.75
CA ASP A 32 19.04 19.23 -15.70
C ASP A 32 19.82 18.94 -14.41
N ASN A 33 20.63 19.90 -13.94
CA ASN A 33 21.34 19.81 -12.67
C ASN A 33 20.38 19.79 -11.48
N LEU A 34 19.36 20.66 -11.47
CA LEU A 34 18.33 20.65 -10.42
C LEU A 34 17.59 19.30 -10.39
N GLU A 35 17.21 18.76 -11.55
CA GLU A 35 16.58 17.46 -11.60
C GLU A 35 17.50 16.33 -11.07
N ALA A 36 18.79 16.38 -11.38
CA ALA A 36 19.77 15.43 -10.85
C ALA A 36 19.89 15.54 -9.32
N GLN A 37 19.93 16.76 -8.77
CA GLN A 37 19.95 16.99 -7.32
C GLN A 37 18.70 16.44 -6.62
N ILE A 38 17.52 16.65 -7.22
CA ILE A 38 16.26 16.09 -6.70
C ILE A 38 16.30 14.57 -6.66
N ARG A 39 16.80 13.92 -7.72
CA ARG A 39 16.94 12.46 -7.77
C ARG A 39 17.92 11.93 -6.72
N THR A 40 19.06 12.60 -6.54
CA THR A 40 20.04 12.24 -5.51
C THR A 40 19.43 12.36 -4.11
N LEU A 41 18.77 13.48 -3.79
CA LEU A 41 18.13 13.69 -2.50
C LEU A 41 17.03 12.65 -2.22
N ALA A 42 16.22 12.32 -3.23
CA ALA A 42 15.22 11.27 -3.11
C ALA A 42 15.88 9.90 -2.80
N GLY A 43 16.99 9.58 -3.46
CA GLY A 43 17.78 8.37 -3.17
C GLY A 43 18.33 8.35 -1.75
N GLU A 44 18.85 9.47 -1.25
CA GLU A 44 19.34 9.59 0.13
C GLU A 44 18.23 9.36 1.16
N ILE A 45 17.04 9.91 0.92
CA ILE A 45 15.84 9.70 1.76
C ILE A 45 15.43 8.22 1.75
N ASN A 46 15.41 7.59 0.57
CA ASN A 46 15.10 6.17 0.44
C ASN A 46 16.09 5.29 1.22
N ALA A 47 17.40 5.56 1.06
CA ALA A 47 18.44 4.86 1.79
C ALA A 47 18.34 5.07 3.31
N ALA A 48 17.97 6.28 3.75
CA ALA A 48 17.72 6.57 5.15
C ALA A 48 16.53 5.77 5.71
N HIS A 49 15.44 5.63 4.97
CA HIS A 49 14.32 4.78 5.35
C HIS A 49 14.71 3.31 5.46
N ALA A 50 15.54 2.79 4.55
CA ALA A 50 16.05 1.42 4.63
C ALA A 50 16.89 1.19 5.90
N ARG A 51 17.83 2.10 6.18
CA ARG A 51 18.64 2.05 7.41
C ARG A 51 17.80 2.16 8.67
N LEU A 52 16.74 2.98 8.65
CA LEU A 52 15.80 3.10 9.75
C LEU A 52 15.06 1.77 9.98
N ALA A 53 14.53 1.14 8.94
CA ALA A 53 13.80 -0.13 9.07
C ALA A 53 14.70 -1.24 9.65
N ILE A 54 15.97 -1.32 9.22
CA ILE A 54 16.96 -2.25 9.81
C ILE A 54 17.15 -1.98 11.30
N LYS A 55 17.33 -0.72 11.71
CA LYS A 55 17.45 -0.36 13.13
C LYS A 55 16.19 -0.66 13.94
N VAL A 56 15.02 -0.55 13.33
CA VAL A 56 13.75 -0.91 13.98
C VAL A 56 13.67 -2.43 14.16
N ALA A 57 14.13 -3.22 13.19
CA ALA A 57 14.24 -4.67 13.32
C ALA A 57 15.19 -5.05 14.47
N ASP A 58 16.37 -4.42 14.54
CA ASP A 58 17.32 -4.61 15.65
C ASP A 58 16.70 -4.24 17.00
N LEU A 59 15.96 -3.13 17.05
CA LEU A 59 15.27 -2.67 18.26
C LEU A 59 14.26 -3.71 18.73
N THR A 60 13.37 -4.19 17.84
CA THR A 60 12.30 -5.11 18.21
C THR A 60 12.80 -6.51 18.59
N SER A 61 13.96 -6.91 18.05
CA SER A 61 14.61 -8.18 18.40
C SER A 61 15.39 -8.13 19.72
N HIS A 62 15.66 -6.94 20.25
CA HIS A 62 16.39 -6.80 21.50
C HIS A 62 15.51 -7.19 22.70
N GLN A 63 16.00 -8.09 23.57
CA GLN A 63 15.33 -8.54 24.80
C GLN A 63 14.78 -7.43 25.73
N ARG A 64 15.32 -6.21 25.66
CA ARG A 64 14.85 -5.08 26.47
C ARG A 64 13.64 -4.37 25.87
N TYR A 65 13.39 -4.56 24.57
CA TYR A 65 12.26 -3.93 23.91
C TYR A 65 10.96 -4.36 24.56
N ASN A 66 10.19 -3.35 24.98
CA ASN A 66 8.91 -3.52 25.63
C ASN A 66 8.89 -4.42 26.89
N ALA A 67 10.02 -4.60 27.58
CA ALA A 67 10.07 -5.42 28.81
C ALA A 67 9.15 -4.90 29.93
N GLY A 68 8.85 -3.60 29.95
CA GLY A 68 7.89 -2.97 30.86
C GLY A 68 6.45 -2.94 30.36
N GLY A 69 6.19 -3.34 29.11
CA GLY A 69 4.84 -3.28 28.51
C GLY A 69 4.33 -1.86 28.20
N ASP A 70 5.19 -0.84 28.28
CA ASP A 70 4.82 0.57 28.09
C ASP A 70 4.29 0.89 26.68
N TRP A 71 4.62 0.06 25.69
CA TRP A 71 4.30 0.29 24.28
C TRP A 71 3.25 -0.70 23.78
N ARG A 72 2.15 -0.17 23.21
CA ARG A 72 1.08 -0.97 22.59
C ARG A 72 1.55 -1.74 21.35
N SER A 73 2.50 -1.18 20.60
CA SER A 73 3.11 -1.76 19.41
C SER A 73 4.35 -0.97 18.99
N VAL A 74 5.16 -1.53 18.09
CA VAL A 74 6.30 -0.82 17.47
C VAL A 74 5.82 0.41 16.68
N ILE A 75 4.65 0.33 16.06
CA ILE A 75 4.02 1.46 15.35
C ILE A 75 3.72 2.59 16.34
N HIS A 76 3.15 2.28 17.50
CA HIS A 76 2.89 3.28 18.54
C HIS A 76 4.19 3.91 19.06
N TRP A 77 5.24 3.10 19.25
CA TRP A 77 6.56 3.59 19.63
C TRP A 77 7.13 4.58 18.61
N LEU A 78 7.05 4.26 17.31
CA LEU A 78 7.53 5.11 16.22
C LEU A 78 6.74 6.43 16.08
N VAL A 79 5.43 6.38 16.28
CA VAL A 79 4.59 7.59 16.27
C VAL A 79 5.00 8.53 17.41
N VAL A 80 5.14 8.01 18.63
CA VAL A 80 5.46 8.82 19.82
C VAL A 80 6.90 9.33 19.81
N ASN A 81 7.87 8.48 19.48
CA ASN A 81 9.30 8.81 19.64
C ASN A 81 9.95 9.35 18.36
N CYS A 82 9.37 9.10 17.19
CA CYS A 82 9.96 9.51 15.91
C CYS A 82 9.10 10.51 15.14
N GLY A 83 7.97 10.96 15.69
CA GLY A 83 7.10 11.98 15.06
C GLY A 83 6.50 11.52 13.72
N MET A 84 6.38 10.21 13.51
CA MET A 84 5.84 9.65 12.27
C MET A 84 4.32 9.67 12.27
N THR A 85 3.74 9.81 11.08
CA THR A 85 2.33 9.45 10.89
C THR A 85 2.16 7.94 11.11
N ARG A 86 0.95 7.52 11.48
CA ARG A 86 0.64 6.09 11.66
C ARG A 86 0.93 5.27 10.39
N SER A 87 0.66 5.84 9.21
CA SER A 87 0.88 5.16 7.92
C SER A 87 2.36 4.97 7.59
N THR A 88 3.20 5.97 7.85
CA THR A 88 4.66 5.82 7.67
C THR A 88 5.23 4.83 8.69
N ALA A 89 4.80 4.93 9.95
CA ALA A 89 5.20 3.99 10.99
C ALA A 89 4.81 2.54 10.67
N GLN A 90 3.63 2.31 10.08
CA GLN A 90 3.20 0.99 9.57
C GLN A 90 4.11 0.48 8.46
N GLN A 91 4.47 1.31 7.48
CA GLN A 91 5.38 0.90 6.41
C GLN A 91 6.75 0.51 6.97
N VAL A 92 7.32 1.32 7.87
CA VAL A 92 8.59 1.01 8.53
C VAL A 92 8.50 -0.28 9.33
N ALA A 93 7.41 -0.47 10.10
CA ALA A 93 7.21 -1.67 10.90
C ALA A 93 7.13 -2.93 10.04
N HIS A 94 6.38 -2.92 8.93
CA HIS A 94 6.30 -4.06 8.02
C HIS A 94 7.63 -4.40 7.35
N VAL A 95 8.41 -3.39 6.95
CA VAL A 95 9.75 -3.64 6.40
C VAL A 95 10.68 -4.19 7.47
N ALA A 96 10.62 -3.66 8.70
CA ALA A 96 11.42 -4.13 9.81
C ALA A 96 11.12 -5.60 10.19
N GLU A 97 9.84 -5.98 10.17
CA GLU A 97 9.40 -7.36 10.38
C GLU A 97 9.98 -8.29 9.30
N ALA A 98 9.82 -7.96 8.02
CA ALA A 98 10.39 -8.74 6.91
C ALA A 98 11.93 -8.81 6.93
N VAL A 99 12.61 -7.76 7.44
CA VAL A 99 14.07 -7.76 7.68
C VAL A 99 14.42 -8.73 8.82
N SER A 100 13.68 -8.70 9.93
CA SER A 100 13.91 -9.60 11.06
C SER A 100 13.72 -11.07 10.69
N GLU A 101 12.80 -11.35 9.77
CA GLU A 101 12.54 -12.68 9.22
C GLU A 101 13.49 -13.09 8.09
N GLN A 102 14.42 -12.20 7.68
CA GLN A 102 15.33 -12.41 6.56
C GLN A 102 14.61 -12.72 5.24
N ALA A 103 13.40 -12.20 5.04
CA ALA A 103 12.52 -12.55 3.92
C ALA A 103 12.87 -11.86 2.59
N MET A 104 13.63 -10.76 2.62
CA MET A 104 13.89 -9.92 1.43
C MET A 104 15.27 -9.21 1.41
N PRO A 105 16.40 -9.94 1.59
CA PRO A 105 17.73 -9.33 1.68
C PRO A 105 18.14 -8.53 0.44
N THR A 106 17.85 -9.02 -0.76
CA THR A 106 18.20 -8.38 -2.04
C THR A 106 17.42 -7.09 -2.22
N VAL A 107 16.12 -7.07 -1.91
CA VAL A 107 15.35 -5.81 -1.91
C VAL A 107 15.96 -4.80 -0.96
N MET A 108 16.36 -5.24 0.25
CA MET A 108 16.93 -4.35 1.25
C MET A 108 18.33 -3.84 0.88
N GLU A 109 19.13 -4.63 0.16
CA GLU A 109 20.38 -4.16 -0.43
C GLU A 109 20.11 -3.00 -1.40
N ARG A 110 19.15 -3.16 -2.34
CA ARG A 110 18.77 -2.08 -3.28
C ARG A 110 18.20 -0.86 -2.57
N ALA A 111 17.40 -1.08 -1.53
CA ALA A 111 16.84 0.00 -0.72
C ALA A 111 17.95 0.78 0.02
N SER A 112 18.97 0.10 0.54
CA SER A 112 20.12 0.74 1.21
C SER A 112 20.96 1.61 0.26
N GLN A 113 20.92 1.31 -1.05
CA GLN A 113 21.53 2.10 -2.12
C GLN A 113 20.64 3.27 -2.58
N GLY A 114 19.42 3.41 -2.03
CA GLY A 114 18.48 4.48 -2.37
C GLY A 114 17.59 4.20 -3.58
N ALA A 115 17.73 3.03 -4.20
CA ALA A 115 17.01 2.67 -5.42
C ALA A 115 15.52 2.29 -5.18
N VAL A 116 15.15 1.98 -3.93
CA VAL A 116 13.80 1.53 -3.57
C VAL A 116 13.25 2.44 -2.48
N SER A 117 12.07 3.02 -2.71
CA SER A 117 11.40 3.86 -1.72
C SER A 117 10.76 3.04 -0.60
N LEU A 118 10.50 3.68 0.55
CA LEU A 118 9.85 3.03 1.70
C LEU A 118 8.52 2.37 1.32
N GLY A 119 7.70 3.04 0.51
CA GLY A 119 6.42 2.50 0.06
C GLY A 119 6.57 1.26 -0.82
N MET A 120 7.55 1.25 -1.73
CA MET A 120 7.84 0.09 -2.58
C MET A 120 8.37 -1.09 -1.74
N ALA A 121 9.28 -0.82 -0.81
CA ALA A 121 9.80 -1.82 0.11
C ALA A 121 8.68 -2.40 1.00
N ALA A 122 7.80 -1.57 1.55
CA ALA A 122 6.67 -2.02 2.36
C ALA A 122 5.64 -2.82 1.56
N MET A 123 5.46 -2.50 0.26
CA MET A 123 4.62 -3.33 -0.61
C MET A 123 5.24 -4.71 -0.87
N ALA A 124 6.55 -4.77 -1.09
CA ALA A 124 7.30 -6.02 -1.26
C ALA A 124 7.30 -6.85 0.03
N ALA A 125 7.53 -6.24 1.19
CA ALA A 125 7.56 -6.90 2.50
C ALA A 125 6.30 -7.75 2.78
N ARG A 126 5.13 -7.31 2.32
CA ARG A 126 3.86 -8.04 2.51
C ARG A 126 3.80 -9.39 1.78
N VAL A 127 4.62 -9.58 0.75
CA VAL A 127 4.66 -10.77 -0.11
C VAL A 127 6.02 -11.45 -0.11
N ALA A 128 6.99 -10.90 0.62
CA ALA A 128 8.36 -11.36 0.64
C ALA A 128 8.47 -12.76 1.22
N CYS A 129 9.27 -13.59 0.55
CA CYS A 129 9.85 -14.80 1.09
C CYS A 129 11.24 -14.98 0.45
N PRO A 130 12.16 -15.72 1.10
CA PRO A 130 13.51 -15.90 0.57
C PRO A 130 13.56 -16.39 -0.89
N GLU A 131 12.57 -17.17 -1.31
CA GLU A 131 12.48 -17.74 -2.65
C GLU A 131 12.09 -16.72 -3.73
N ASN A 132 11.39 -15.64 -3.38
CA ASN A 132 10.91 -14.64 -4.34
C ASN A 132 11.67 -13.30 -4.27
N ASP A 133 12.59 -13.14 -3.33
CA ASP A 133 13.32 -11.91 -3.06
C ASP A 133 13.98 -11.29 -4.31
N GLU A 134 14.69 -12.09 -5.12
CA GLU A 134 15.31 -11.59 -6.36
C GLU A 134 14.27 -11.05 -7.36
N ALA A 135 13.14 -11.73 -7.50
CA ALA A 135 12.06 -11.30 -8.39
C ALA A 135 11.41 -10.01 -7.88
N LEU A 136 11.18 -9.91 -6.56
CA LEU A 136 10.69 -8.69 -5.93
C LEU A 136 11.68 -7.54 -6.13
N ALA A 137 12.99 -7.77 -5.96
CA ALA A 137 14.05 -6.78 -6.14
C ALA A 137 14.09 -6.23 -7.56
N SER A 138 13.91 -7.09 -8.57
CA SER A 138 13.79 -6.66 -9.96
C SER A 138 12.57 -5.75 -10.15
N ILE A 139 11.39 -6.17 -9.66
CA ILE A 139 10.14 -5.41 -9.81
C ILE A 139 10.25 -4.03 -9.15
N VAL A 140 10.71 -3.96 -7.89
CA VAL A 140 10.75 -2.68 -7.17
C VAL A 140 11.77 -1.68 -7.74
N THR A 141 12.77 -2.16 -8.48
CA THR A 141 13.81 -1.31 -9.08
C THR A 141 13.41 -0.79 -10.46
N THR A 142 12.61 -1.53 -11.22
CA THR A 142 12.29 -1.18 -12.62
C THR A 142 10.85 -0.71 -12.85
N ALA A 143 9.91 -1.10 -11.99
CA ALA A 143 8.50 -0.80 -12.16
C ALA A 143 8.08 0.49 -11.47
N THR A 144 7.08 1.16 -12.02
CA THR A 144 6.37 2.23 -11.30
C THR A 144 5.56 1.65 -10.13
N THR A 145 5.24 2.48 -9.13
CA THR A 145 4.47 2.05 -7.95
C THR A 145 3.17 1.31 -8.29
N PRO A 146 2.32 1.79 -9.23
CA PRO A 146 1.10 1.06 -9.61
C PRO A 146 1.37 -0.28 -10.30
N GLN A 147 2.41 -0.35 -11.14
CA GLN A 147 2.81 -1.59 -11.80
C GLN A 147 3.29 -2.63 -10.78
N ALA A 148 4.12 -2.24 -9.82
CA ALA A 148 4.55 -3.10 -8.72
C ALA A 148 3.37 -3.56 -7.86
N ALA A 149 2.46 -2.65 -7.51
CA ALA A 149 1.25 -2.99 -6.77
C ALA A 149 0.39 -4.03 -7.50
N ARG A 150 0.26 -3.93 -8.82
CA ARG A 150 -0.44 -4.92 -9.66
C ARG A 150 0.30 -6.26 -9.67
N ALA A 151 1.63 -6.25 -9.83
CA ALA A 151 2.44 -7.46 -9.82
C ALA A 151 2.32 -8.21 -8.48
N PHE A 152 2.42 -7.50 -7.34
CA PHE A 152 2.35 -8.11 -6.01
C PHE A 152 0.98 -8.68 -5.65
N ARG A 153 -0.11 -8.25 -6.31
CA ARG A 153 -1.43 -8.89 -6.12
C ARG A 153 -1.41 -10.37 -6.53
N TRP A 154 -0.61 -10.75 -7.52
CA TRP A 154 -0.48 -12.15 -7.94
C TRP A 154 0.25 -12.99 -6.91
N TYR A 155 1.35 -12.48 -6.35
CA TYR A 155 2.06 -13.15 -5.25
C TYR A 155 1.16 -13.40 -4.02
N ARG A 156 0.25 -12.47 -3.70
CA ARG A 156 -0.71 -12.65 -2.60
C ARG A 156 -1.77 -13.71 -2.86
N LYS A 157 -2.08 -14.01 -4.13
CA LYS A 157 -3.07 -15.03 -4.50
C LYS A 157 -2.46 -16.43 -4.48
N VAL A 158 -1.21 -16.56 -4.93
CA VAL A 158 -0.51 -17.86 -4.99
C VAL A 158 -0.10 -18.36 -3.60
N ARG A 159 0.20 -17.46 -2.65
CA ARG A 159 0.63 -17.84 -1.31
C ARG A 159 -0.42 -18.63 -0.48
N PRO A 160 -1.70 -18.20 -0.39
CA PRO A 160 -2.72 -18.98 0.31
C PRO A 160 -2.96 -20.34 -0.35
N GLU A 161 -2.87 -20.46 -1.68
CA GLU A 161 -3.01 -21.74 -2.39
C GLU A 161 -1.82 -22.68 -2.10
N ALA A 162 -0.61 -22.15 -1.96
CA ALA A 162 0.58 -22.92 -1.61
C ALA A 162 0.59 -23.35 -0.12
N GLU A 163 0.17 -22.47 0.79
CA GLU A 163 0.01 -22.77 2.23
C GLU A 163 -1.09 -23.83 2.43
N GLU A 164 -2.24 -23.70 1.77
CA GLU A 164 -3.35 -24.69 1.82
C GLU A 164 -2.95 -26.05 1.22
N SER A 165 -2.14 -26.05 0.16
CA SER A 165 -1.62 -27.28 -0.45
C SER A 165 -0.55 -27.97 0.41
N ALA A 166 0.28 -27.19 1.11
CA ALA A 166 1.27 -27.70 2.06
C ALA A 166 0.60 -28.30 3.31
N GLU A 167 -0.45 -27.67 3.82
CA GLU A 167 -1.25 -28.20 4.94
C GLU A 167 -1.99 -29.49 4.57
N LYS A 168 -2.55 -29.58 3.35
CA LYS A 168 -3.18 -30.83 2.85
C LYS A 168 -2.16 -31.96 2.68
N GLY A 169 -0.99 -31.69 2.10
CA GLY A 169 0.07 -32.70 1.95
C GLY A 169 0.65 -33.17 3.29
N ALA A 170 0.76 -32.28 4.28
CA ALA A 170 1.17 -32.65 5.64
C ALA A 170 0.13 -33.54 6.32
N ASN A 171 -1.17 -33.23 6.17
CA ASN A 171 -2.26 -34.01 6.76
C ASN A 171 -2.43 -35.39 6.07
N GLU A 172 -2.24 -35.47 4.75
CA GLU A 172 -2.24 -36.75 4.00
C GLU A 172 -1.06 -37.64 4.40
N SER A 173 0.14 -37.08 4.56
CA SER A 173 1.31 -37.83 5.03
C SER A 173 1.17 -38.31 6.49
N ALA A 174 0.47 -37.53 7.34
CA ALA A 174 0.14 -37.93 8.70
C ALA A 174 -0.91 -39.04 8.74
N ALA A 175 -1.94 -38.97 7.87
CA ALA A 175 -2.95 -40.02 7.74
C ALA A 175 -2.38 -41.35 7.20
N GLU A 176 -1.42 -41.28 6.28
CA GLU A 176 -0.75 -42.47 5.71
C GLU A 176 0.19 -43.14 6.72
N SER A 177 0.77 -42.37 7.65
CA SER A 177 1.55 -42.90 8.78
C SER A 177 0.72 -43.50 9.92
N ALA A 178 -0.57 -43.18 10.01
CA ALA A 178 -1.50 -43.71 11.02
C ALA A 178 -2.15 -45.05 10.61
N ALA A 179 -2.13 -45.40 9.32
CA ALA A 179 -2.72 -46.64 8.79
C ALA A 179 -1.78 -47.87 8.82
N GLY A 180 -0.61 -47.76 9.46
CA GLY A 180 0.47 -48.76 9.39
C GLY A 180 0.71 -49.61 10.64
N ASN A 181 -0.17 -49.62 11.65
CA ASN A 181 0.08 -50.35 12.90
C ASN A 181 -1.12 -51.18 13.36
N ASP A 182 -1.39 -52.29 12.66
CA ASP A 182 -2.22 -53.38 13.17
C ASP A 182 -1.33 -54.53 13.65
N GLY A 183 -1.23 -54.69 14.96
CA GLY A 183 -0.57 -55.82 15.61
C GLY A 183 -0.74 -55.80 17.13
N ASP A 184 -1.71 -56.59 17.61
CA ASP A 184 -1.50 -57.64 18.65
C ASP A 184 -0.65 -57.25 19.90
N GLY A 185 -1.11 -57.28 21.15
CA GLY A 185 -2.31 -57.85 21.75
C GLY A 185 -2.23 -57.87 23.29
N SER A 186 -3.31 -58.35 23.89
CA SER A 186 -3.44 -58.98 25.23
C SER A 186 -3.51 -58.14 26.51
N ALA A 187 -4.43 -58.58 27.37
CA ALA A 187 -4.91 -58.02 28.62
C ALA A 187 -4.32 -58.68 29.87
N ASP A 188 -4.29 -57.94 30.98
CA ASP A 188 -4.50 -58.35 32.40
C ASP A 188 -4.38 -57.04 33.24
N GLY A 189 -5.12 -56.71 34.30
CA GLY A 189 -5.79 -57.47 35.36
C GLY A 189 -5.29 -56.88 36.71
N GLY A 190 -6.19 -56.45 37.62
CA GLY A 190 -5.82 -56.29 39.05
C GLY A 190 -6.25 -55.02 39.81
N THR A 191 -7.23 -55.22 40.66
CA THR A 191 -7.85 -54.41 41.74
C THR A 191 -6.96 -53.78 42.82
N GLY A 192 -7.45 -52.71 43.50
CA GLY A 192 -7.04 -52.38 44.89
C GLY A 192 -7.51 -51.01 45.44
N SER A 193 -8.44 -51.04 46.40
CA SER A 193 -9.09 -49.92 47.13
C SER A 193 -8.18 -49.02 48.00
N GLY A 194 -8.66 -47.79 48.31
CA GLY A 194 -8.38 -47.15 49.62
C GLY A 194 -8.54 -45.63 49.74
N ALA A 195 -9.71 -45.18 50.22
CA ALA A 195 -9.99 -44.06 51.15
C ALA A 195 -9.50 -42.60 50.88
N GLY A 196 -10.46 -41.65 50.86
CA GLY A 196 -10.24 -40.19 51.01
C GLY A 196 -10.13 -39.74 52.49
N PRO A 197 -10.37 -38.46 52.87
CA PRO A 197 -11.03 -37.39 52.11
C PRO A 197 -10.44 -35.96 52.27
N ASP A 198 -11.16 -34.98 51.70
CA ASP A 198 -11.27 -33.54 52.06
C ASP A 198 -10.55 -32.49 51.19
N GLY A 199 -11.36 -31.75 50.42
CA GLY A 199 -11.00 -30.47 49.79
C GLY A 199 -11.90 -30.07 48.61
N GLU A 200 -13.12 -29.58 48.88
CA GLU A 200 -13.93 -28.75 47.95
C GLU A 200 -13.68 -27.24 48.22
N PRO A 201 -14.15 -26.30 47.38
CA PRO A 201 -14.02 -26.25 45.92
C PRO A 201 -13.60 -24.84 45.44
N ASP A 202 -12.99 -24.71 44.27
CA ASP A 202 -13.01 -23.45 43.52
C ASP A 202 -13.32 -23.64 42.04
N ASP A 203 -14.26 -22.81 41.64
CA ASP A 203 -15.11 -22.78 40.46
C ASP A 203 -14.32 -22.40 39.20
N SER A 204 -14.37 -23.27 38.19
CA SER A 204 -14.06 -22.91 36.80
C SER A 204 -15.06 -23.56 35.85
N GLY A 205 -16.28 -23.03 35.87
CA GLY A 205 -17.24 -23.20 34.78
C GLY A 205 -16.74 -22.57 33.48
N THR A 206 -16.24 -23.40 32.57
CA THR A 206 -16.21 -23.10 31.14
C THR A 206 -17.62 -23.26 30.58
N SER A 207 -18.14 -22.28 29.85
CA SER A 207 -19.27 -22.47 28.93
C SER A 207 -19.00 -21.73 27.63
N THR A 208 -18.67 -22.54 26.64
CA THR A 208 -19.02 -22.52 25.21
C THR A 208 -20.13 -21.58 24.74
N GLY A 209 -19.92 -21.08 23.51
CA GLY A 209 -20.97 -20.77 22.53
C GLY A 209 -21.11 -19.28 22.20
N ASP A 210 -20.51 -18.82 21.10
CA ASP A 210 -21.24 -18.70 19.82
C ASP A 210 -20.46 -17.89 18.79
N ASP A 211 -20.59 -18.35 17.55
CA ASP A 211 -19.98 -17.95 16.30
C ASP A 211 -20.24 -16.49 15.89
N ASP A 212 -19.26 -15.85 15.23
CA ASP A 212 -19.42 -15.43 13.82
C ASP A 212 -18.16 -14.73 13.27
N ALA A 213 -17.66 -15.25 12.14
CA ALA A 213 -16.72 -14.58 11.25
C ALA A 213 -17.49 -13.51 10.41
N PRO A 214 -16.85 -12.50 9.77
CA PRO A 214 -16.00 -12.78 8.61
C PRO A 214 -14.77 -11.85 8.46
N GLY A 215 -13.87 -12.24 7.56
CA GLY A 215 -12.67 -11.50 7.23
C GLY A 215 -12.79 -10.47 6.11
N GLN A 216 -11.61 -10.02 5.70
CA GLN A 216 -11.25 -9.16 4.56
C GLN A 216 -11.68 -7.69 4.71
N THR A 217 -10.78 -6.71 4.61
CA THR A 217 -10.29 -6.13 3.34
C THR A 217 -9.01 -5.30 3.61
N SER A 218 -7.91 -5.46 2.88
CA SER A 218 -7.54 -4.66 1.68
C SER A 218 -8.14 -3.25 1.67
N GLY A 219 -7.32 -2.19 1.81
CA GLY A 219 -6.63 -1.56 0.68
C GLY A 219 -7.59 -0.57 -0.01
N SER A 220 -7.56 0.73 0.33
CA SER A 220 -6.59 1.72 -0.17
C SER A 220 -6.59 1.82 -1.70
N ALA A 221 -7.06 2.94 -2.26
CA ALA A 221 -6.19 3.99 -2.82
C ALA A 221 -6.89 4.84 -3.91
N ASN A 222 -6.88 6.16 -3.67
CA ASN A 222 -6.59 7.31 -4.53
C ASN A 222 -6.57 7.23 -6.07
N GLY A 223 -6.97 8.35 -6.67
CA GLY A 223 -6.46 8.96 -7.92
C GLY A 223 -7.55 9.88 -8.51
N ALA A 224 -7.42 11.18 -8.77
CA ALA A 224 -6.33 12.11 -9.09
C ALA A 224 -5.61 11.81 -10.41
N ASP A 225 -6.08 12.53 -11.44
CA ASP A 225 -5.72 12.48 -12.85
C ASP A 225 -4.57 13.41 -13.26
N GLY A 226 -3.98 13.05 -14.41
CA GLY A 226 -3.54 13.96 -15.49
C GLY A 226 -2.02 14.13 -15.67
N ASN A 227 -1.40 14.17 -16.86
CA ASN A 227 -1.79 13.96 -18.26
C ASN A 227 -0.50 13.99 -19.16
N THR A 228 -0.45 13.13 -20.18
CA THR A 228 0.17 13.20 -21.54
C THR A 228 1.64 13.62 -21.78
N THR A 229 2.38 12.82 -22.57
CA THR A 229 2.98 13.18 -23.89
C THR A 229 3.36 11.92 -24.69
N ALA A 230 3.08 11.93 -26.00
CA ALA A 230 3.12 10.82 -26.96
C ALA A 230 4.46 10.66 -27.73
N VAL A 231 4.82 9.43 -28.12
CA VAL A 231 5.74 9.08 -29.24
C VAL A 231 5.43 7.64 -29.75
N PRO A 232 5.84 7.21 -30.96
CA PRO A 232 4.97 6.51 -31.92
C PRO A 232 5.27 4.99 -32.06
N ASN A 233 4.28 4.26 -32.61
CA ASN A 233 4.33 2.81 -32.83
C ASN A 233 5.09 2.40 -34.12
N PRO A 234 5.92 1.34 -34.12
CA PRO A 234 6.42 0.68 -35.33
C PRO A 234 5.49 -0.49 -35.79
N PRO A 235 5.66 -1.01 -37.03
CA PRO A 235 4.55 -1.59 -37.81
C PRO A 235 4.26 -3.06 -37.50
N VAL A 236 2.99 -3.40 -37.67
CA VAL A 236 2.38 -4.72 -37.49
C VAL A 236 2.73 -5.64 -38.67
N GLY A 237 3.27 -6.83 -38.38
CA GLY A 237 3.34 -7.97 -39.30
C GLY A 237 2.24 -9.00 -38.99
N PRO A 238 1.76 -9.77 -39.99
CA PRO A 238 0.39 -10.29 -39.98
C PRO A 238 0.27 -11.74 -39.49
N GLY A 239 -0.88 -12.08 -38.91
CA GLY A 239 -1.53 -13.35 -39.21
C GLY A 239 -1.96 -14.22 -38.01
N GLY A 240 -3.29 -14.31 -37.83
CA GLY A 240 -4.01 -15.42 -37.21
C GLY A 240 -4.22 -15.28 -35.70
N GLY A 241 -5.42 -15.20 -35.13
CA GLY A 241 -6.72 -15.63 -35.62
C GLY A 241 -7.37 -16.60 -34.62
N HIS A 242 -7.71 -16.11 -33.42
CA HIS A 242 -8.78 -16.67 -32.58
C HIS A 242 -9.16 -15.64 -31.52
N THR A 243 -10.27 -14.93 -31.72
CA THR A 243 -10.91 -14.11 -30.70
C THR A 243 -12.01 -14.96 -30.08
N ASP A 244 -11.71 -15.60 -28.95
CA ASP A 244 -12.76 -15.87 -27.97
C ASP A 244 -13.07 -14.52 -27.32
N GLU A 245 -14.24 -13.97 -27.68
CA GLU A 245 -14.84 -12.84 -26.98
C GLU A 245 -15.11 -13.27 -25.53
N ILE A 246 -14.25 -12.85 -24.62
CA ILE A 246 -14.63 -12.74 -23.21
C ILE A 246 -15.45 -11.47 -23.12
N ASP A 247 -16.77 -11.62 -23.05
CA ASP A 247 -17.70 -10.58 -22.64
C ASP A 247 -17.42 -10.23 -21.17
N VAL A 248 -16.60 -9.20 -20.95
CA VAL A 248 -16.41 -8.57 -19.64
C VAL A 248 -17.34 -7.37 -19.62
N THR A 249 -18.54 -7.53 -19.06
CA THR A 249 -19.44 -6.42 -18.78
C THR A 249 -18.78 -5.47 -17.77
N ASP A 250 -18.64 -4.19 -18.14
CA ASP A 250 -17.99 -3.09 -17.39
C ASP A 250 -18.77 -2.66 -16.11
N ASP A 251 -19.71 -3.47 -15.63
CA ASP A 251 -20.66 -3.16 -14.54
C ASP A 251 -20.19 -3.60 -13.12
N ASP A 252 -19.07 -4.32 -13.01
CA ASP A 252 -18.67 -5.01 -11.76
C ASP A 252 -17.92 -4.17 -10.71
N GLU A 253 -17.87 -2.84 -10.82
CA GLU A 253 -17.25 -1.98 -9.78
C GLU A 253 -18.13 -0.82 -9.30
N THR A 254 -19.46 -0.97 -9.31
CA THR A 254 -20.35 -0.01 -8.63
C THR A 254 -20.27 -0.19 -7.11
N TYR A 255 -19.89 0.86 -6.38
CA TYR A 255 -19.86 0.82 -4.91
C TYR A 255 -20.20 2.16 -4.28
N TRP A 256 -20.68 2.13 -3.03
CA TRP A 256 -21.09 3.31 -2.27
C TRP A 256 -20.73 3.16 -0.79
N ARG A 257 -20.05 4.14 -0.20
CA ARG A 257 -19.66 4.14 1.22
C ARG A 257 -19.79 5.53 1.81
N THR A 258 -20.29 5.58 3.05
CA THR A 258 -20.50 6.83 3.80
C THR A 258 -19.89 6.72 5.19
N TRP A 259 -19.30 7.80 5.70
CA TRP A 259 -18.76 7.88 7.07
C TRP A 259 -18.78 9.31 7.58
N HIS A 260 -18.49 9.53 8.87
CA HIS A 260 -18.28 10.86 9.43
C HIS A 260 -16.78 11.07 9.71
N ASP A 261 -16.25 12.26 9.42
CA ASP A 261 -14.86 12.61 9.77
C ASP A 261 -14.72 13.13 11.21
N GLU A 262 -13.48 13.37 11.63
CA GLU A 262 -13.13 13.86 12.98
C GLU A 262 -13.66 15.26 13.29
N HIS A 263 -14.14 15.98 12.27
CA HIS A 263 -14.78 17.29 12.40
C HIS A 263 -16.32 17.19 12.32
N GLY A 264 -16.86 15.96 12.32
CA GLY A 264 -18.30 15.70 12.30
C GLY A 264 -18.95 15.82 10.92
N PHE A 265 -18.19 16.09 9.86
CA PHE A 265 -18.75 16.19 8.51
C PHE A 265 -19.06 14.79 7.96
N TRP A 266 -20.23 14.66 7.35
CA TRP A 266 -20.59 13.47 6.59
C TRP A 266 -19.80 13.43 5.28
N ARG A 267 -19.18 12.30 5.00
CA ARG A 267 -18.34 12.00 3.84
C ARG A 267 -18.91 10.82 3.08
N VAL A 268 -18.72 10.83 1.76
CA VAL A 268 -19.15 9.77 0.87
C VAL A 268 -18.10 9.51 -0.21
N ASN A 269 -17.89 8.24 -0.56
CA ASN A 269 -17.03 7.79 -1.65
C ASN A 269 -17.70 6.61 -2.35
N GLY A 270 -17.79 6.68 -3.66
CA GLY A 270 -18.40 5.63 -4.47
C GLY A 270 -18.00 5.75 -5.93
N ARG A 271 -18.24 4.67 -6.67
CA ARG A 271 -18.18 4.60 -8.13
C ARG A 271 -19.56 4.17 -8.60
N ALA A 272 -20.14 4.92 -9.53
CA ALA A 272 -21.47 4.65 -10.05
C ALA A 272 -21.49 4.83 -11.57
N PRO A 273 -22.37 4.12 -12.30
CA PRO A 273 -22.64 4.38 -13.70
C PRO A 273 -23.14 5.82 -13.90
N LEU A 274 -22.90 6.39 -15.09
CA LEU A 274 -23.17 7.79 -15.40
C LEU A 274 -24.60 8.25 -15.04
N GLU A 275 -25.59 7.41 -15.34
CA GLU A 275 -27.00 7.71 -15.08
C GLU A 275 -27.31 7.80 -13.58
N LEU A 276 -26.71 6.92 -12.77
CA LEU A 276 -26.89 6.92 -11.32
C LEU A 276 -26.11 8.07 -10.67
N GLY A 277 -24.92 8.39 -11.18
CA GLY A 277 -24.13 9.55 -10.76
C GLY A 277 -24.89 10.87 -10.94
N ALA A 278 -25.52 11.08 -12.10
CA ALA A 278 -26.29 12.30 -12.38
C ALA A 278 -27.47 12.48 -11.41
N LEU A 279 -28.14 11.39 -11.03
CA LEU A 279 -29.24 11.43 -10.07
C LEU A 279 -28.76 11.74 -8.64
N LEU A 280 -27.59 11.26 -8.26
CA LEU A 280 -26.97 11.56 -6.97
C LEU A 280 -26.52 13.03 -6.88
N ASP A 281 -25.98 13.59 -7.96
CA ASP A 281 -25.62 15.01 -8.03
C ASP A 281 -26.86 15.91 -7.89
N GLU A 282 -27.96 15.59 -8.61
CA GLU A 282 -29.21 16.34 -8.49
C GLU A 282 -29.80 16.28 -7.08
N ALA A 283 -29.82 15.08 -6.48
CA ALA A 283 -30.30 14.88 -5.12
C ALA A 283 -29.46 15.66 -4.10
N PHE A 284 -28.13 15.66 -4.25
CA PHE A 284 -27.22 16.41 -3.38
C PHE A 284 -27.44 17.92 -3.49
N GLU A 285 -27.58 18.45 -4.70
CA GLU A 285 -27.87 19.88 -4.90
C GLU A 285 -29.25 20.28 -4.35
N ALA A 286 -30.26 19.42 -4.50
CA ALA A 286 -31.59 19.65 -3.94
C ALA A 286 -31.59 19.65 -2.40
N ALA A 287 -30.81 18.75 -1.79
CA ALA A 287 -30.59 18.71 -0.34
C ALA A 287 -29.86 19.97 0.14
N ARG A 288 -28.80 20.40 -0.57
CA ARG A 288 -28.04 21.61 -0.25
C ARG A 288 -28.90 22.87 -0.34
N ARG A 289 -29.73 22.99 -1.38
CA ARG A 289 -30.70 24.11 -1.52
C ARG A 289 -31.73 24.10 -0.39
N SER A 290 -32.15 22.94 0.08
CA SER A 290 -33.11 22.82 1.18
C SER A 290 -32.48 23.18 2.53
N ALA A 291 -31.24 22.80 2.78
CA ALA A 291 -30.50 23.20 3.98
C ALA A 291 -30.27 24.71 4.05
N GLN A 292 -29.83 25.34 2.94
CA GLN A 292 -29.65 26.79 2.85
C GLN A 292 -30.97 27.56 3.01
N ARG A 293 -32.07 27.00 2.53
CA ARG A 293 -33.41 27.57 2.76
C ARG A 293 -33.77 27.52 4.24
N ASN A 294 -33.45 26.42 4.92
CA ASN A 294 -33.75 26.25 6.35
C ASN A 294 -32.91 27.19 7.23
N GLU A 295 -31.61 27.35 6.94
CA GLU A 295 -30.74 28.32 7.62
C GLU A 295 -31.23 29.76 7.45
N ARG A 296 -31.80 30.11 6.28
CA ARG A 296 -32.36 31.46 6.05
C ARG A 296 -33.66 31.71 6.84
N PHE A 297 -34.43 30.67 7.18
CA PHE A 297 -35.64 30.78 8.01
C PHE A 297 -35.31 30.95 9.50
N ASP A 298 -34.18 30.42 9.97
CA ASP A 298 -33.72 30.57 11.36
C ASP A 298 -33.13 31.98 11.64
N ASP A 299 -32.69 32.71 10.62
CA ASP A 299 -32.19 34.11 10.71
C ASP A 299 -33.32 35.18 10.70
N GLU A 300 -34.55 34.81 10.32
CA GLU A 300 -35.67 35.75 10.16
C GLU A 300 -36.37 36.22 11.47
N PRO A 301 -36.41 35.47 12.61
CA PRO A 301 -37.00 35.99 13.84
C PRO A 301 -36.12 37.03 14.57
N GLU A 302 -34.78 37.00 14.43
CA GLU A 302 -33.90 37.98 15.09
C GLU A 302 -33.86 39.34 14.37
N ARG A 303 -33.98 39.37 13.04
CA ARG A 303 -34.06 40.64 12.29
C ARG A 303 -35.39 41.37 12.45
N ALA A 304 -36.48 40.66 12.75
CA ALA A 304 -37.77 41.26 13.07
C ALA A 304 -37.83 41.84 14.50
N ALA A 305 -37.05 41.29 15.45
CA ALA A 305 -36.99 41.79 16.82
C ALA A 305 -36.05 43.01 17.00
N ALA A 306 -35.07 43.19 16.12
CA ALA A 306 -34.16 44.35 16.13
C ALA A 306 -34.71 45.60 15.41
N ALA A 307 -35.91 45.52 14.81
CA ALA A 307 -36.54 46.60 14.04
C ALA A 307 -37.79 47.19 14.72
N ASN A 308 -38.02 46.93 16.01
CA ASN A 308 -39.13 47.47 16.79
C ASN A 308 -38.65 48.22 18.03
#